data_AF-A0A0G3ID53-F1
#
_entry.id   AF-A0A0G3ID53-F1
#
_cell.length_a   1.000
_cell.length_b   1.000
_cell.length_c   1.000
_cell.angle_alpha   90.00
_cell.angle_beta   90.00
_cell.angle_gamma   90.00
#
_symmetry.space_group_name_H-M   'P 1'
#
loop_
_entity.id
_entity.type
_entity.pdbx_description
1 polymer ?
#
loop_
_entity_poly.entity_id
_entity_poly.type
_entity_poly.pdbx_seq_one_letter_code
_entity_poly.pdbx_strand_id
1 'polypeptide(L)' 'MNLKKDLGVDLQLLSNREKTTLVDALREQYVLAELLEQLDLARSSYFYHRSPMRVADKYAEVRRTVAEIFEDNHRS' A
#
# COMPACT_ATOMS: atom_id res chain seq x y z
N MET A 1 -11.70 23.21 -14.07
CA MET A 1 -11.33 23.14 -12.63
C MET A 1 -11.27 21.66 -12.26
N ASN A 2 -10.10 21.03 -12.44
CA ASN A 2 -9.93 19.59 -12.23
C ASN A 2 -9.43 19.35 -10.79
N LEU A 3 -10.36 19.32 -9.84
CA LEU A 3 -10.11 18.92 -8.46
C LEU A 3 -10.05 17.40 -8.42
N LYS A 4 -8.86 16.81 -8.66
CA LYS A 4 -8.52 15.40 -8.32
C LYS A 4 -7.06 15.02 -8.65
N LYS A 5 -6.13 15.97 -8.61
CA LYS A 5 -4.68 15.68 -8.71
C LYS A 5 -3.98 15.63 -7.33
N ASP A 6 -4.76 15.52 -6.25
CA ASP A 6 -4.25 15.68 -4.88
C ASP A 6 -4.27 14.39 -4.04
N LEU A 7 -4.81 13.28 -4.55
CA LEU A 7 -4.44 11.94 -4.03
C LEU A 7 -3.25 11.36 -4.80
N GLY A 8 -2.34 12.24 -5.24
CA GLY A 8 -1.11 11.93 -5.99
C GLY A 8 -0.05 11.26 -5.14
N VAL A 9 -0.40 10.20 -4.41
CA VAL A 9 0.59 9.27 -3.90
C VAL A 9 0.95 8.36 -5.06
N ASP A 10 2.01 8.73 -5.74
CA ASP A 10 2.71 7.83 -6.63
C ASP A 10 3.23 6.68 -5.75
N LEU A 11 2.57 5.52 -5.79
CA LEU A 11 2.94 4.36 -4.97
C LEU A 11 4.38 3.92 -5.22
N GLN A 12 4.91 4.27 -6.41
CA GLN A 12 6.30 4.08 -6.80
C GLN A 12 7.27 5.02 -6.07
N LEU A 13 6.81 6.20 -5.62
CA LEU A 13 7.61 7.15 -4.84
C LEU A 13 7.67 6.80 -3.34
N LEU A 14 6.85 5.85 -2.88
CA LEU A 14 6.86 5.42 -1.48
C LEU A 14 8.15 4.68 -1.14
N SER A 15 8.72 4.99 0.03
CA SER A 15 9.87 4.23 0.53
C SER A 15 9.46 2.80 0.88
N ASN A 16 10.40 1.84 0.85
CA ASN A 16 10.12 0.44 1.21
C ASN A 16 9.48 0.26 2.59
N ARG A 17 9.80 1.14 3.55
CA ARG A 17 9.16 1.16 4.87
C ARG A 17 7.69 1.59 4.82
N GLU A 18 7.36 2.54 3.97
CA GLU A 18 5.98 3.02 3.78
C GLU A 18 5.15 1.98 3.05
N LYS A 19 5.72 1.38 1.99
CA LYS A 19 5.15 0.21 1.32
C LYS A 19 4.89 -0.92 2.32
N THR A 20 5.85 -1.23 3.20
CA THR A 20 5.68 -2.26 4.23
C THR A 20 4.54 -1.95 5.21
N THR A 21 4.37 -0.68 5.59
CA THR A 21 3.28 -0.24 6.48
C THR A 21 1.91 -0.39 5.81
N LEU A 22 1.83 -0.09 4.51
CA LEU A 22 0.61 -0.30 3.71
C LEU A 22 0.28 -1.79 3.58
N VAL A 23 1.29 -2.61 3.26
CA VAL A 23 1.13 -4.07 3.16
C VAL A 23 0.61 -4.64 4.48
N ASP A 24 1.20 -4.27 5.62
CA ASP A 24 0.76 -4.78 6.93
C ASP A 24 -0.68 -4.38 7.26
N ALA A 25 -1.10 -3.17 6.89
CA ALA A 25 -2.44 -2.70 7.17
C ALA A 25 -3.51 -3.25 6.21
N LEU A 26 -3.13 -3.66 5.00
CA LEU A 26 -4.02 -4.30 4.03
C LEU A 26 -4.00 -5.82 4.12
N ARG A 27 -3.09 -6.38 4.93
CA ARG A 27 -2.91 -7.84 5.11
C ARG A 27 -4.12 -8.54 5.69
N GLU A 28 -5.03 -7.80 6.33
CA GLU A 28 -6.30 -8.33 6.85
C GLU A 28 -7.34 -8.55 5.74
N GLN A 29 -7.16 -7.91 4.58
CA GLN A 29 -8.14 -7.89 3.48
C GLN A 29 -7.62 -8.56 2.20
N TYR A 30 -6.29 -8.56 1.96
CA TYR A 30 -5.68 -9.06 0.72
C TYR A 30 -4.50 -10.01 0.96
N VAL A 31 -4.17 -10.79 -0.07
CA VAL A 31 -3.06 -11.75 -0.02
C VAL A 31 -1.72 -11.01 -0.09
N LEU A 32 -0.77 -11.39 0.78
CA LEU A 32 0.55 -10.75 0.83
C LEU A 32 1.28 -10.75 -0.52
N ALA A 33 1.21 -11.85 -1.27
CA ALA A 33 1.95 -11.98 -2.53
C ALA A 33 1.53 -10.89 -3.53
N GLU A 34 0.22 -10.72 -3.71
CA GLU A 34 -0.33 -9.71 -4.61
C GLU A 34 0.05 -8.30 -4.14
N LEU A 35 -0.08 -8.03 -2.82
CA LEU A 35 0.26 -6.72 -2.23
C LEU A 35 1.71 -6.32 -2.51
N LEU A 36 2.63 -7.29 -2.49
CA LEU A 36 4.04 -7.07 -2.78
C LEU A 36 4.30 -6.80 -4.26
N GLU A 37 3.60 -7.49 -5.16
CA GLU A 37 3.72 -7.28 -6.60
C GLU A 37 3.19 -5.90 -7.01
N GLN A 38 2.01 -5.51 -6.53
CA GLN A 38 1.40 -4.22 -6.86
C GLN A 38 2.18 -3.02 -6.33
N LEU A 39 2.84 -3.17 -5.17
CA LEU A 39 3.66 -2.11 -4.59
C LEU A 39 5.11 -2.15 -5.05
N ASP A 40 5.50 -3.10 -5.92
CA ASP A 40 6.89 -3.37 -6.29
C ASP A 40 7.80 -3.43 -5.06
N LEU A 41 7.39 -4.25 -4.07
CA LEU A 41 8.11 -4.44 -2.81
C LEU A 41 8.68 -5.85 -2.77
N ALA A 42 10.01 -5.95 -2.71
CA ALA A 42 10.67 -7.23 -2.54
C ALA A 42 10.28 -7.90 -1.21
N ARG A 43 9.99 -9.21 -1.24
CA ARG A 43 9.69 -10.03 -0.05
C ARG A 43 10.73 -9.86 1.06
N SER A 44 12.02 -9.87 0.70
CA SER A 44 13.12 -9.67 1.64
C SER A 44 13.05 -8.29 2.31
N SER A 45 12.72 -7.24 1.55
CA SER A 45 12.58 -5.88 2.08
C SER A 45 11.36 -5.74 2.99
N TYR A 46 10.25 -6.41 2.65
CA TYR A 46 9.07 -6.49 3.52
C TYR A 46 9.44 -7.10 4.88
N PHE A 47 10.05 -8.29 4.91
CA PHE A 47 10.43 -8.93 6.19
C PHE A 47 11.47 -8.13 6.96
N TYR A 48 12.38 -7.43 6.27
CA TYR A 48 13.38 -6.57 6.90
C TYR A 48 12.75 -5.35 7.58
N HIS A 49 11.77 -4.71 6.94
CA HIS A 49 11.11 -3.51 7.47
C HIS A 49 9.88 -3.81 8.31
N ARG A 50 9.41 -5.05 8.36
CA ARG A 50 8.23 -5.46 9.14
C ARG A 50 8.52 -5.36 10.63
N SER A 51 8.35 -4.16 11.15
CA SER A 51 8.23 -3.89 12.58
C SER A 51 6.76 -3.60 12.88
N PRO A 52 6.18 -4.17 13.94
CA PRO A 52 4.81 -3.85 14.34
C PRO A 52 4.75 -2.37 14.73
N MET A 53 4.25 -1.53 13.82
CA MET A 53 4.18 -0.09 14.01
C MET A 53 2.71 0.35 14.02
N ARG A 54 2.31 0.99 15.13
CA ARG A 54 0.99 1.61 15.31
C ARG A 54 0.92 2.90 14.46
N VAL A 55 0.70 2.79 13.16
CA VAL A 55 0.62 3.96 12.25
C VAL A 55 -0.69 3.94 11.47
N ALA A 56 -1.79 3.67 12.17
CA ALA A 56 -3.12 3.56 11.57
C ALA A 56 -3.63 4.90 11.00
N ASP A 57 -3.22 6.04 11.54
CA ASP A 57 -3.74 7.35 11.11
C ASP A 57 -3.06 7.93 9.86
N LYS A 58 -1.72 7.98 9.83
CA LYS A 58 -0.98 8.68 8.75
C LYS A 58 -1.25 8.12 7.35
N TYR A 59 -1.50 6.81 7.26
CA TYR A 59 -1.67 6.12 5.98
C TYR A 59 -3.13 5.79 5.66
N ALA A 60 -4.11 6.31 6.41
CA ALA A 60 -5.52 5.95 6.23
C ALA A 60 -6.09 6.29 4.85
N GLU A 61 -5.70 7.43 4.31
CA GLU A 61 -6.10 7.85 2.96
C GLU A 61 -5.41 7.01 1.89
N VAL A 62 -4.10 6.82 2.02
CA VAL A 62 -3.29 5.99 1.09
C VAL A 62 -3.78 4.54 1.06
N ARG A 63 -4.20 3.98 2.21
CA ARG A 63 -4.79 2.64 2.27
C ARG A 63 -6.05 2.53 1.42
N ARG A 64 -6.92 3.54 1.44
CA ARG A 64 -8.14 3.51 0.62
C ARG A 64 -7.80 3.50 -0.87
N THR A 65 -6.86 4.34 -1.29
CA THR A 65 -6.42 4.37 -2.69
C THR A 65 -5.82 3.03 -3.14
N VAL A 66 -4.96 2.42 -2.32
CA VAL A 66 -4.37 1.11 -2.65
C VAL A 66 -5.42 0.00 -2.68
N ALA A 67 -6.37 0.01 -1.73
CA ALA A 67 -7.46 -0.94 -1.71
C ALA A 67 -8.37 -0.79 -2.94
N GLU A 68 -8.68 0.45 -3.37
CA GLU A 68 -9.45 0.70 -4.59
C GLU A 68 -8.73 0.17 -5.83
N ILE A 69 -7.41 0.38 -5.95
CA ILE A 69 -6.60 -0.18 -7.04
C ILE A 69 -6.65 -1.70 -7.02
N PHE A 70 -6.58 -2.31 -5.83
CA PHE A 70 -6.65 -3.76 -5.66
C PHE A 70 -7.99 -4.35 -6.10
N GLU A 71 -9.09 -3.75 -5.65
CA GLU A 71 -10.45 -4.16 -6.02
C GLU A 71 -10.72 -4.01 -7.52
N ASP A 72 -10.20 -2.95 -8.13
CA ASP A 72 -10.32 -2.74 -9.58
C ASP A 72 -9.52 -3.79 -10.37
N ASN A 73 -8.29 -4.11 -9.92
CA ASN A 73 -7.45 -5.12 -10.55
C ASN A 73 -8.00 -6.55 -10.40
N HIS A 74 -8.61 -6.88 -9.25
CA HIS A 74 -9.20 -8.21 -9.00
C HIS A 74 -10.57 -8.41 -9.68
N ARG A 75 -11.23 -7.33 -10.13
CA ARG A 75 -12.53 -7.39 -10.82
C ARG A 75 -12.42 -7.53 -12.35
N SER A 76 -11.21 -7.45 -12.92
CA SER A 76 -10.95 -7.58 -14.36
C SER A 76 -10.63 -9.00 -14.82
#